data_AF-A0A0C9QY69-F1
#
_entry.id   AF-A0A0C9QY69-F1
#
_cell.length_a   1.000
_cell.length_b   1.000
_cell.length_c   1.000
_cell.angle_alpha   90.00
_cell.angle_beta   90.00
_cell.angle_gamma   90.00
#
_symmetry.space_group_name_H-M   'P 1'
#
loop_
_entity.id
_entity.type
_entity.pdbx_description
1 polymer ?
#
loop_
_entity_poly.entity_id
_entity_poly.type
_entity_poly.pdbx_seq_one_letter_code
_entity_poly.pdbx_strand_id
1 'polypeptide(L)'
;VTAVHKANIMKLGDGLFLKSCEQMAKLYPRIQFEKMIVDNTTMQMVQRPNQFDVMVTPNLYGNILDNIGSGLVGGAGVVAGASYSAETVVFEPGARHTFAEA
;
A
#
# COMPACT_ATOMS: atom_id res chain seq x y z
N VAL A 1 4.23 10.12 2.60
CA VAL A 1 4.36 8.64 2.58
C VAL A 1 3.77 8.07 3.86
N THR A 2 2.79 7.17 3.73
CA THR A 2 2.13 6.52 4.86
C THR A 2 2.57 5.06 4.93
N ALA A 3 3.22 4.66 6.03
CA ALA A 3 3.54 3.26 6.31
C ALA A 3 2.32 2.58 6.94
N VAL A 4 1.76 1.58 6.25
CA VAL A 4 0.58 0.85 6.73
C VAL A 4 1.01 -0.44 7.40
N HIS A 5 0.54 -0.67 8.63
CA HIS A 5 0.98 -1.79 9.46
C HIS A 5 -0.10 -2.29 10.42
N LYS A 6 0.18 -3.35 11.15
CA LYS A 6 -0.60 -3.89 12.28
C LYS A 6 0.32 -4.24 13.46
N ALA A 7 1.35 -3.43 13.67
CA ALA A 7 2.34 -3.60 14.75
C ALA A 7 1.75 -3.60 16.19
N ASN A 8 0.49 -3.16 16.37
CA ASN A 8 -0.22 -3.30 17.64
C ASN A 8 -0.55 -4.77 17.99
N ILE A 9 -0.71 -5.62 16.96
CA ILE A 9 -0.92 -7.07 17.09
C ILE A 9 0.35 -7.82 16.68
N MET A 10 0.84 -7.61 15.47
CA MET A 10 2.04 -8.28 14.94
C MET A 10 3.33 -7.55 15.35
N LYS A 11 3.66 -7.63 16.64
CA LYS A 11 4.75 -6.85 17.25
C LYS A 11 6.13 -7.11 16.63
N LEU A 12 6.39 -8.32 16.14
CA LEU A 12 7.69 -8.70 15.59
C LEU A 12 7.79 -8.40 14.10
N GLY A 13 6.91 -8.98 13.27
CA GLY A 13 6.93 -8.79 11.82
C GLY A 13 6.68 -7.33 11.43
N ASP A 14 5.52 -6.80 11.82
CA ASP A 14 5.15 -5.43 11.48
C ASP A 14 5.88 -4.39 12.31
N GLY A 15 6.27 -4.74 13.54
CA GLY A 15 7.14 -3.87 14.33
C GLY A 15 8.50 -3.67 13.68
N LEU A 16 9.10 -4.73 13.11
CA LEU A 16 10.34 -4.63 12.35
C LEU A 16 10.15 -3.80 11.07
N PHE A 17 9.07 -4.05 10.33
CA PHE A 17 8.71 -3.25 9.14
C PHE A 17 8.59 -1.76 9.48
N LEU A 18 7.78 -1.41 10.48
CA LEU A 18 7.57 -0.02 10.88
C LEU A 18 8.87 0.65 11.33
N LYS A 19 9.69 -0.04 12.15
CA LYS A 19 10.98 0.48 12.60
C LYS A 19 11.94 0.74 11.42
N SER A 20 11.94 -0.14 10.43
CA SER A 20 12.77 0.01 9.23
C SER A 20 12.32 1.22 8.40
N CYS A 21 11.00 1.40 8.23
CA CYS A 21 10.45 2.59 7.58
C CYS A 21 10.79 3.88 8.33
N GLU A 22 10.65 3.89 9.66
CA GLU A 22 11.00 5.05 10.51
C GLU A 22 12.50 5.39 10.43
N GLN A 23 13.38 4.39 10.31
CA GLN A 23 14.81 4.62 10.10
C GLN A 23 15.11 5.21 8.72
N MET A 24 14.48 4.68 7.67
CA MET A 24 14.64 5.17 6.30
C MET A 24 14.11 6.60 6.15
N ALA A 25 12.99 6.93 6.79
CA ALA A 25 12.38 8.25 6.73
C ALA A 25 13.33 9.38 7.21
N LYS A 26 14.24 9.08 8.15
CA LYS A 26 15.26 10.05 8.63
C LYS A 26 16.22 10.50 7.53
N LEU A 27 16.43 9.68 6.51
CA LEU A 27 17.30 10.00 5.37
C LEU A 27 16.60 10.93 4.37
N TYR A 28 15.28 11.10 4.46
CA TYR A 28 14.46 11.89 3.54
C TYR A 28 13.61 12.94 4.28
N PRO A 29 14.22 13.94 4.94
CA PRO A 29 13.51 14.89 5.83
C PRO A 29 12.51 15.80 5.10
N ARG A 30 12.57 15.88 3.76
CA ARG A 30 11.63 16.67 2.95
C ARG A 30 10.32 15.92 2.68
N ILE A 31 10.29 14.61 2.92
CA ILE A 31 9.11 13.76 2.69
C ILE A 31 8.37 13.62 4.02
N GLN A 32 7.11 14.04 4.06
CA GLN A 32 6.27 13.80 5.23
C GLN A 32 6.06 12.28 5.40
N PHE A 33 6.38 11.78 6.60
CA PHE A 33 6.25 10.37 6.95
C PHE A 33 5.19 10.20 8.03
N GLU A 34 4.25 9.29 7.77
CA GLU A 34 3.15 8.96 8.66
C GLU A 34 3.03 7.46 8.83
N LYS A 35 2.33 7.03 9.90
CA LYS A 35 2.04 5.62 10.18
C LYS A 35 0.58 5.44 10.47
N MET A 36 -0.02 4.39 9.91
CA MET A 36 -1.43 4.09 10.10
C MET A 36 -1.65 2.59 10.23
N ILE A 37 -2.56 2.21 11.12
CA ILE A 37 -2.95 0.80 11.22
C ILE A 37 -3.83 0.41 10.02
N VAL A 38 -3.68 -0.82 9.51
CA VAL A 38 -4.36 -1.25 8.27
C VAL A 38 -5.88 -1.14 8.36
N ASP A 39 -6.51 -1.49 9.48
CA ASP A 39 -7.97 -1.36 9.66
C ASP A 39 -8.46 0.08 9.54
N ASN A 40 -7.72 1.04 10.10
CA ASN A 40 -8.06 2.46 9.96
C ASN A 40 -7.80 2.92 8.53
N THR A 41 -6.72 2.42 7.92
CA THR A 41 -6.35 2.77 6.53
C THR A 41 -7.43 2.31 5.56
N THR A 42 -7.99 1.11 5.71
CA THR A 42 -9.07 0.62 4.84
C THR A 42 -10.34 1.45 5.02
N MET A 43 -10.72 1.82 6.24
CA MET A 43 -11.84 2.73 6.48
C MET A 43 -11.62 4.11 5.84
N GLN A 44 -10.43 4.68 6.01
CA GLN A 44 -10.06 6.00 5.47
C GLN A 44 -9.97 6.00 3.94
N MET A 45 -9.51 4.90 3.33
CA MET A 45 -9.48 4.75 1.87
C MET A 45 -10.88 4.84 1.27
N VAL A 46 -11.88 4.24 1.91
CA VAL A 46 -13.27 4.31 1.44
C VAL A 46 -13.90 5.68 1.72
N GLN A 47 -13.64 6.26 2.90
CA GLN A 47 -14.29 7.50 3.32
C GLN A 47 -13.68 8.77 2.71
N ARG A 48 -12.34 8.83 2.65
CA ARG A 48 -11.55 10.03 2.30
C ARG A 48 -10.24 9.61 1.61
N PRO A 49 -10.29 9.01 0.40
CA PRO A 49 -9.09 8.51 -0.28
C PRO A 49 -8.08 9.62 -0.59
N ASN A 50 -8.53 10.85 -0.87
CA ASN A 50 -7.69 11.98 -1.29
C ASN A 50 -6.66 12.45 -0.25
N GLN A 51 -6.69 11.91 0.98
CA GLN A 51 -5.67 12.19 1.98
C GLN A 51 -4.37 11.41 1.74
N PHE A 52 -4.43 10.31 0.98
CA PHE A 52 -3.29 9.45 0.71
C PHE A 52 -2.60 9.88 -0.58
N ASP A 53 -1.27 9.87 -0.54
CA ASP A 53 -0.39 10.13 -1.69
C ASP A 53 0.38 8.85 -2.03
N VAL A 54 1.43 8.54 -1.26
CA VAL A 54 2.20 7.30 -1.39
C VAL A 54 2.01 6.42 -0.15
N MET A 55 1.61 5.17 -0.34
CA MET A 55 1.48 4.17 0.72
C MET A 55 2.54 3.09 0.58
N VAL A 56 3.15 2.69 1.71
CA VAL A 56 4.12 1.57 1.76
C VAL A 56 3.61 0.54 2.75
N THR A 57 3.53 -0.71 2.32
CA THR A 57 2.89 -1.77 3.09
C THR A 57 3.62 -3.10 2.94
N PRO A 58 3.46 -4.04 3.89
CA PRO A 58 3.70 -5.46 3.66
C PRO A 58 2.81 -6.02 2.54
N ASN A 59 3.26 -7.13 1.94
CA ASN A 59 2.66 -7.75 0.75
C ASN A 59 1.13 -7.91 0.84
N LEU A 60 0.63 -8.60 1.86
CA LEU A 60 -0.81 -8.89 2.00
C LEU A 60 -1.67 -7.61 2.13
N TYR A 61 -1.21 -6.62 2.89
CA TYR A 61 -1.97 -5.38 3.07
C TYR A 61 -1.99 -4.55 1.80
N GLY A 62 -0.90 -4.58 1.03
CA GLY A 62 -0.81 -3.93 -0.27
C GLY A 62 -1.86 -4.48 -1.22
N ASN A 63 -1.97 -5.80 -1.32
CA ASN A 63 -2.97 -6.43 -2.18
C ASN A 63 -4.42 -6.10 -1.78
N ILE A 64 -4.73 -6.04 -0.48
CA ILE A 64 -6.07 -5.64 -0.02
C ILE A 64 -6.36 -4.18 -0.35
N LEU A 65 -5.42 -3.28 -0.06
CA LEU A 65 -5.60 -1.85 -0.33
C LEU A 65 -5.64 -1.54 -1.83
N ASP A 66 -4.89 -2.28 -2.63
CA ASP A 66 -4.87 -2.17 -4.09
C ASP A 66 -6.22 -2.57 -4.71
N ASN A 67 -6.87 -3.63 -4.19
CA ASN A 67 -8.23 -3.98 -4.59
C ASN A 67 -9.24 -2.89 -4.20
N ILE A 68 -9.12 -2.29 -3.01
CA ILE A 68 -9.97 -1.18 -2.58
C ILE A 68 -9.75 0.02 -3.50
N GLY A 69 -8.50 0.39 -3.76
CA GLY A 69 -8.12 1.48 -4.65
C GLY A 69 -8.65 1.27 -6.07
N SER A 70 -8.49 0.06 -6.60
CA SER A 70 -9.05 -0.35 -7.89
C SER A 70 -10.56 -0.16 -7.95
N GLY A 71 -11.29 -0.56 -6.90
CA GLY A 71 -12.73 -0.34 -6.81
C GLY A 71 -13.13 1.13 -6.83
N LEU A 72 -12.33 2.02 -6.24
CA LEU A 72 -12.61 3.46 -6.17
C LEU A 72 -12.43 4.18 -7.53
N VAL A 73 -11.57 3.66 -8.40
CA VAL A 73 -11.21 4.31 -9.68
C VAL A 73 -11.90 3.73 -10.91
N GLY A 74 -12.85 2.80 -10.74
CA GLY A 74 -13.61 2.20 -11.84
C GLY A 74 -13.31 0.73 -12.13
N GLY A 75 -12.54 0.07 -11.26
CA GLY A 75 -12.30 -1.37 -11.29
C GLY A 75 -10.89 -1.78 -11.73
N ALA A 76 -10.61 -3.07 -11.66
CA ALA A 76 -9.30 -3.66 -11.97
C ALA A 76 -8.81 -3.39 -13.41
N GLY A 77 -9.72 -3.18 -14.36
CA GLY A 77 -9.38 -3.04 -15.79
C GLY A 77 -8.63 -1.76 -16.15
N VAL A 78 -8.57 -0.77 -15.26
CA VAL A 78 -7.92 0.53 -15.50
C VAL A 78 -6.66 0.75 -14.65
N VAL A 79 -6.33 -0.20 -13.77
CA VAL A 79 -5.17 -0.08 -12.87
C VAL A 79 -3.98 -0.82 -13.47
N ALA A 80 -2.83 -0.15 -13.52
CA ALA A 80 -1.57 -0.73 -13.98
C ALA A 80 -0.67 -1.09 -12.79
N GLY A 81 0.13 -2.14 -12.95
CA GLY A 81 1.07 -2.64 -11.95
C GLY A 81 2.48 -2.76 -12.52
N ALA A 82 3.46 -2.65 -11.64
CA ALA A 82 4.86 -2.88 -11.99
C ALA A 82 5.61 -3.51 -10.82
N SER A 83 6.33 -4.59 -11.11
CA SER A 83 7.23 -5.28 -10.19
C SER A 83 8.68 -4.94 -10.55
N TYR A 84 9.38 -4.29 -9.62
CA TYR A 84 10.77 -3.84 -9.81
C TYR A 84 11.76 -4.75 -9.09
N SER A 85 12.84 -5.12 -9.77
CA SER A 85 14.06 -5.70 -9.17
C SER A 85 15.29 -4.90 -9.59
N ALA A 86 16.48 -5.29 -9.12
CA ALA A 86 17.73 -4.62 -9.50
C ALA A 86 18.10 -4.83 -10.98
N GLU A 87 17.64 -5.91 -11.60
CA GLU A 87 18.05 -6.33 -12.94
C GLU A 87 16.92 -6.21 -13.97
N THR A 88 15.67 -6.34 -13.51
CA THR A 88 14.51 -6.51 -14.39
C THR A 88 13.30 -5.75 -13.84
N VAL A 89 12.46 -5.29 -14.74
CA VAL A 89 11.14 -4.73 -14.43
C VAL A 89 10.08 -5.52 -15.18
N VAL A 90 9.02 -5.94 -14.48
CA VAL A 90 7.86 -6.61 -15.07
C VAL A 90 6.65 -5.69 -14.95
N PHE A 91 6.03 -5.38 -16.08
CA PHE A 91 4.79 -4.63 -16.14
C PHE A 91 3.62 -5.59 -16.31
N GLU A 92 2.61 -5.48 -15.45
CA GLU A 92 1.40 -6.32 -15.45
C GLU A 92 0.16 -5.47 -15.13
N PRO A 93 -1.07 -5.94 -15.40
CA PRO A 93 -2.26 -5.31 -14.86
C PRO A 93 -2.19 -5.22 -13.33
N GLY A 94 -2.61 -4.09 -12.75
CA GLY A 94 -2.45 -3.80 -11.32
C GLY A 94 -3.27 -4.74 -10.45
N ALA A 95 -4.50 -5.05 -10.88
CA ALA A 95 -5.34 -6.04 -10.23
C ALA A 95 -5.56 -7.25 -11.15
N ARG A 96 -5.29 -8.44 -10.61
CA ARG A 96 -5.39 -9.72 -11.35
C ARG A 96 -6.84 -10.16 -11.63
N HIS A 97 -7.81 -9.56 -10.96
CA HIS A 97 -9.23 -9.87 -11.12
C HIS A 97 -9.88 -8.88 -12.09
N THR A 98 -9.56 -8.99 -13.38
CA THR A 98 -10.41 -8.39 -14.41
C THR A 98 -11.80 -9.03 -14.32
N PHE A 99 -12.86 -8.22 -14.27
CA PHE A 99 -14.28 -8.59 -14.26
C PHE A 99 -14.76 -9.46 -15.44
N ALA A 100 -13.85 -10.11 -16.18
CA ALA A 100 -14.15 -10.98 -17.30
C ALA A 100 -14.82 -12.32 -16.91
N GLU A 101 -14.96 -12.60 -15.60
CA GLU A 101 -15.61 -13.82 -15.07
C GLU A 101 -16.82 -13.54 -14.15
N ALA A 102 -17.52 -12.41 -14.35
CA ALA A 102 -18.80 -12.13 -13.68
C ALA A 102 -19.97 -12.10 -14.68
#